data_AF-E2AVC9-F1
#
_entry.id   AF-E2AVC9-F1
#
_cell.length_a   1.000
_cell.length_b   1.000
_cell.length_c   1.000
_cell.angle_alpha   90.00
_cell.angle_beta   90.00
_cell.angle_gamma   90.00
#
_symmetry.space_group_name_H-M   'P 1'
#
loop_
_entity.id
_entity.type
_entity.pdbx_description
1 polymer ?
#
loop_
_entity_poly.entity_id
_entity_poly.type
_entity_poly.pdbx_seq_one_letter_code
_entity_poly.pdbx_strand_id
1 'polypeptide(L)' 'IKLLMTIPGSSCTNERSFSVLRRLKNYLRTTMLQDRLNHVAILHIYNDITDKLDIEILMDEFI' A
#
# COMPACT_ATOMS: atom_id res chain seq x y z
N ILE A 1 -16.66 6.40 23.24
CA ILE A 1 -15.38 7.16 23.26
C ILE A 1 -14.35 6.57 22.29
N LYS A 2 -14.04 5.26 22.32
CA LYS A 2 -13.02 4.64 21.43
C LYS A 2 -13.24 4.87 19.92
N LEU A 3 -14.48 4.80 19.42
CA LEU A 3 -14.80 5.01 17.99
C LEU A 3 -14.48 6.41 17.46
N LEU A 4 -14.57 7.44 18.31
CA LEU A 4 -14.32 8.83 17.90
C LEU A 4 -12.83 9.07 17.63
N MET A 5 -11.94 8.34 18.32
CA MET A 5 -10.48 8.48 18.19
C MET A 5 -9.90 7.81 16.94
N THR A 6 -10.65 6.88 16.33
CA THR A 6 -10.28 6.23 15.06
C THR A 6 -10.58 7.09 13.83
N ILE A 7 -11.38 8.14 13.98
CA ILE A 7 -11.64 9.08 12.88
C ILE A 7 -10.37 9.93 12.72
N PRO A 8 -9.71 9.90 11.55
CA PRO A 8 -8.52 10.70 11.34
C PRO A 8 -8.89 12.18 11.45
N GLY A 9 -8.16 12.94 12.27
CA GLY A 9 -8.41 14.37 12.47
C GLY A 9 -8.12 15.24 11.23
N SER A 10 -7.54 14.68 10.18
CA SER A 10 -7.30 15.34 8.90
C SER A 10 -7.24 14.33 7.74
N SER A 11 -7.47 14.79 6.51
CA SER A 11 -7.36 13.98 5.28
C SER A 11 -5.92 13.71 4.82
N CYS A 12 -4.92 14.28 5.50
CA CYS A 12 -3.51 14.27 5.08
C CYS A 12 -2.96 12.84 4.83
N THR A 13 -3.31 11.88 5.68
CA THR A 13 -2.92 10.47 5.51
C THR A 13 -3.48 9.86 4.23
N ASN A 14 -4.75 10.15 3.93
CA ASN A 14 -5.42 9.65 2.74
C ASN A 14 -4.86 10.31 1.48
N GLU A 15 -4.63 11.63 1.53
CA GLU A 15 -4.01 12.39 0.44
C GLU A 15 -2.61 11.89 0.12
N ARG A 16 -1.81 11.56 1.14
CA ARG A 16 -0.50 10.91 0.97
C ARG A 16 -0.65 9.60 0.21
N SER A 17 -1.56 8.72 0.62
CA SER A 17 -1.82 7.44 -0.06
C SER A 17 -2.28 7.61 -1.51
N PHE A 18 -3.16 8.57 -1.79
CA PHE A 18 -3.59 8.87 -3.17
C PHE A 18 -2.49 9.48 -4.02
N SER A 19 -1.62 10.32 -3.45
CA SER A 19 -0.45 10.87 -4.13
C SER A 19 0.53 9.76 -4.55
N VAL A 20 0.75 8.78 -3.67
CA VAL A 20 1.56 7.59 -3.96
C VAL A 20 0.92 6.75 -5.07
N LEU A 21 -0.38 6.47 -4.98
CA LEU A 21 -1.12 5.76 -6.03
C LEU A 21 -1.01 6.44 -7.39
N ARG A 22 -1.10 7.77 -7.43
CA ARG A 22 -0.95 8.55 -8.67
C ARG A 22 0.45 8.42 -9.29
N ARG A 23 1.49 8.28 -8.46
CA ARG A 23 2.87 8.03 -8.94
C ARG A 23 3.05 6.60 -9.45
N LEU A 24 2.44 5.62 -8.79
CA LEU A 24 2.50 4.21 -9.17
C LEU A 24 1.74 3.91 -10.47
N LYS A 25 0.60 4.57 -10.69
CA LYS A 25 -0.23 4.42 -11.88
C LYS A 25 0.36 5.21 -13.06
N ASN A 26 1.46 4.71 -13.61
CA ASN A 26 2.06 5.24 -14.84
C ASN A 26 1.37 4.67 -16.09
N TYR A 27 1.66 5.27 -17.26
CA TYR A 27 1.03 4.89 -18.55
C TYR A 27 1.06 3.38 -18.81
N LEU A 28 2.20 2.73 -18.57
CA LEU A 28 2.39 1.29 -18.79
C LEU A 28 1.67 0.40 -17.76
N ARG A 29 1.40 0.91 -16.55
CA ARG A 29 0.69 0.20 -15.48
C ARG A 29 -0.82 0.49 -15.47
N THR A 30 -1.32 1.35 -16.35
CA THR A 30 -2.76 1.61 -16.46
C THR A 30 -3.56 0.41 -16.94
N THR A 31 -2.91 -0.53 -17.65
CA THR A 31 -3.50 -1.79 -18.16
C THR A 31 -3.48 -2.92 -17.14
N MET A 32 -2.85 -2.70 -15.97
CA MET A 32 -2.77 -3.69 -14.91
C MET A 32 -4.12 -3.84 -14.19
N LEU A 33 -4.46 -5.07 -13.79
CA LEU A 33 -5.64 -5.36 -12.97
C LEU A 33 -5.65 -4.48 -11.71
N GLN A 34 -6.81 -3.92 -11.40
CA GLN A 34 -7.00 -3.01 -10.27
C GLN A 34 -6.60 -3.67 -8.94
N ASP A 35 -6.91 -4.95 -8.78
CA ASP A 35 -6.50 -5.71 -7.59
C ASP A 35 -4.99 -5.74 -7.45
N ARG A 36 -4.26 -6.11 -8.51
CA ARG A 36 -2.80 -6.16 -8.50
C ARG A 36 -2.20 -4.77 -8.21
N LEU A 37 -2.80 -3.70 -8.75
CA LEU A 37 -2.36 -2.33 -8.48
C LEU A 37 -2.55 -1.96 -7.00
N ASN A 38 -3.68 -2.34 -6.40
CA ASN A 38 -3.95 -2.09 -4.99
C ASN A 38 -2.96 -2.82 -4.07
N HIS A 39 -2.64 -4.10 -4.35
CA HIS A 39 -1.65 -4.84 -3.57
C HIS A 39 -0.27 -4.17 -3.61
N VAL A 40 0.19 -3.75 -4.80
CA VAL A 40 1.47 -3.03 -4.95
C VAL A 40 1.45 -1.70 -4.22
N ALA A 41 0.33 -0.98 -4.25
CA ALA A 41 0.21 0.29 -3.55
C ALA A 41 0.29 0.13 -2.03
N ILE A 42 -0.32 -0.92 -1.47
CA ILE A 42 -0.23 -1.24 -0.04
C ILE A 42 1.22 -1.54 0.34
N LEU A 43 1.92 -2.38 -0.42
CA LEU A 43 3.34 -2.69 -0.18
C LEU A 43 4.21 -1.42 -0.23
N HIS A 44 3.92 -0.51 -1.16
CA HIS A 44 4.68 0.73 -1.29
C HIS A 44 4.38 1.77 -0.20
N ILE A 45 3.14 1.82 0.30
CA ILE A 45 2.77 2.69 1.43
C ILE A 45 3.38 2.18 2.75
N TYR A 46 3.44 0.86 2.92
CA TYR A 46 4.04 0.20 4.08
C TYR A 46 5.41 -0.39 3.76
N ASN A 47 6.23 0.34 2.98
CA ASN A 47 7.56 -0.13 2.59
C ASN A 47 8.43 -0.38 3.82
N ASP A 48 8.35 0.45 4.87
CA ASP A 48 9.16 0.28 6.09
C ASP A 48 8.90 -1.04 6.83
N ILE A 49 7.71 -1.61 6.63
CA ILE A 49 7.35 -2.93 7.17
C ILE A 49 7.77 -4.00 6.17
N THR A 50 7.53 -3.76 4.87
CA THR A 50 7.92 -4.66 3.78
C THR A 50 9.42 -4.91 3.74
N ASP A 51 10.24 -3.89 3.98
CA ASP A 51 11.71 -3.96 3.99
C ASP A 51 12.25 -4.78 5.18
N LYS A 52 11.41 -5.02 6.21
CA LYS A 52 11.74 -5.86 7.36
C LYS A 52 11.23 -7.29 7.20
N LEU A 53 10.45 -7.57 6.16
CA LEU A 53 9.99 -8.93 5.86
C LEU A 53 11.14 -9.72 5.25
N ASP A 54 11.41 -10.89 5.80
CA ASP A 54 12.38 -11.82 5.25
C ASP A 54 11.76 -12.54 4.04
N ILE A 55 12.31 -12.25 2.86
CA ILE A 55 11.81 -12.79 1.59
C ILE A 55 12.05 -14.30 1.51
N GLU A 56 13.09 -14.81 2.18
CA GLU A 56 13.42 -16.25 2.18
C GLU A 56 12.33 -17.06 2.88
N ILE A 57 11.87 -16.57 4.04
CA ILE A 57 10.77 -17.19 4.80
C ILE A 57 9.46 -17.10 4.03
N LEU A 58 9.19 -15.94 3.40
CA LEU A 58 7.99 -15.75 2.60
C LEU A 58 7.97 -16.73 1.41
N MET A 59 9.09 -16.95 0.74
CA MET A 59 9.19 -17.87 -0.40
C MET A 59 8.93 -19.33 0.00
N ASP A 60 9.35 -19.74 1.18
CA ASP A 60 9.09 -21.09 1.72
C ASP A 60 7.60 -21.30 2.02
N GLU A 61 6.90 -20.28 2.53
CA GLU A 61 5.45 -20.34 2.83
C GLU A 61 4.55 -20.38 1.58
N PHE A 62 5.04 -19.87 0.44
CA PHE A 62 4.31 -19.88 -0.83
C PHE A 62 4.53 -21.14 -1.67
N ILE A 63 5.47 -22.03 -1.31
CA ILE A 63 5.75 -23.32 -1.97
C ILE A 63 4.95 -24.44 -1.30
#